data_AF-V9XIR6-F1
#
_entry.id   AF-V9XIR6-F1
#
_cell.length_a   1.000
_cell.length_b   1.000
_cell.length_c   1.000
_cell.angle_alpha   90.00
_cell.angle_beta   90.00
_cell.angle_gamma   90.00
#
_symmetry.space_group_name_H-M   'P 1'
#
loop_
_entity.id
_entity.type
_entity.pdbx_description
1 polymer ?
#
loop_
_entity_poly.entity_id
_entity_poly.type
_entity_poly.pdbx_seq_one_letter_code
_entity_poly.pdbx_strand_id
1 'polypeptide(L)' 'MAPQCAHCHCRILGHGVESADAVFCCAHCARQAGHAELADRA' A
#
# COMPACT_ATOMS: atom_id res chain seq x y z
N MET A 1 14.45 0.85 7.88
CA MET A 1 13.22 1.44 8.46
C MET A 1 12.05 0.93 7.65
N ALA A 2 11.02 0.37 8.29
CA ALA A 2 9.84 -0.10 7.58
C ALA A 2 9.02 1.10 7.09
N PRO A 3 8.58 1.12 5.83
CA PRO A 3 7.74 2.20 5.35
C PRO A 3 6.39 2.22 6.07
N GLN A 4 5.75 3.39 6.06
CA GLN A 4 4.41 3.59 6.59
C GLN A 4 3.41 3.62 5.43
N CYS A 5 2.23 3.08 5.66
CA CYS A 5 1.14 3.15 4.70
C CYS A 5 0.76 4.62 4.43
N ALA A 6 0.76 5.05 3.17
CA ALA A 6 0.40 6.43 2.80
C ALA A 6 -1.06 6.78 3.11
N HIS A 7 -1.92 5.78 3.33
CA HIS A 7 -3.33 5.98 3.69
C HIS A 7 -3.56 5.95 5.20
N CYS A 8 -3.27 4.83 5.87
CA CYS A 8 -3.58 4.64 7.29
C CYS A 8 -2.42 4.91 8.25
N HIS A 9 -1.23 5.25 7.75
CA HIS A 9 -0.01 5.51 8.52
C HIS A 9 0.45 4.36 9.43
N CYS A 10 -0.13 3.16 9.27
CA CYS A 10 0.36 1.98 9.96
C CYS A 10 1.72 1.55 9.40
N ARG A 11 2.54 0.97 10.26
CA ARG A 11 3.84 0.42 9.88
C ARG A 11 3.61 -0.84 9.04
N ILE A 12 4.20 -0.90 7.85
CA ILE A 12 4.06 -2.06 6.95
C ILE A 12 4.97 -3.17 7.47
N LEU A 13 4.38 -4.31 7.82
CA LEU A 13 5.06 -5.48 8.37
C LEU A 13 4.84 -6.64 7.39
N GLY A 14 5.74 -6.85 6.43
CA GLY A 14 5.60 -7.87 5.38
C GLY A 14 5.66 -7.29 3.96
N HIS A 15 5.00 -7.92 2.98
CA HIS A 15 4.84 -7.33 1.64
C HIS A 15 3.71 -6.31 1.69
N GLY A 16 4.04 -5.04 1.44
CA GLY A 16 3.04 -4.01 1.21
C GLY A 16 2.64 -3.98 -0.26
N VAL A 17 1.58 -3.24 -0.56
CA VAL A 17 1.23 -2.92 -1.95
C VAL A 17 2.01 -1.67 -2.34
N GLU A 18 2.96 -1.82 -3.25
CA GLU A 18 3.80 -0.73 -3.76
C GLU A 18 3.26 -0.18 -5.07
N SER A 19 3.06 1.14 -5.10
CA SER A 19 2.70 1.94 -6.28
C SER A 19 3.90 2.75 -6.73
N ALA A 20 3.83 3.29 -7.95
CA ALA A 20 4.89 4.11 -8.52
C ALA A 20 5.38 5.26 -7.60
N ASP A 21 4.52 5.78 -6.73
CA ASP A 21 4.83 6.92 -5.84
C ASP A 21 4.58 6.63 -4.34
N ALA A 22 3.87 5.56 -3.99
CA ALA A 22 3.40 5.33 -2.62
C ALA A 22 3.35 3.84 -2.26
N VAL A 23 3.49 3.53 -0.98
CA VAL A 23 3.37 2.15 -0.47
C VAL A 23 2.27 2.06 0.58
N PHE A 24 1.55 0.94 0.54
CA PHE A 24 0.35 0.71 1.33
C PHE A 24 0.46 -0.60 2.10
N CYS A 25 -0.19 -0.68 3.26
CA CYS A 25 -0.20 -1.93 4.04
C CYS A 25 -1.07 -3.03 3.40
N CYS A 26 -2.00 -2.67 2.51
CA CYS A 26 -2.88 -3.62 1.83
C CYS A 26 -3.54 -3.00 0.56
N ALA A 27 -4.10 -3.85 -0.30
CA ALA A 27 -4.79 -3.44 -1.53
C ALA A 27 -6.02 -2.56 -1.28
N HIS A 28 -6.65 -2.68 -0.10
CA HIS A 28 -7.76 -1.81 0.29
C HIS A 28 -7.30 -0.37 0.51
N CYS A 29 -6.18 -0.18 1.21
CA CYS A 29 -5.60 1.14 1.43
C CYS A 29 -5.12 1.76 0.11
N ALA A 30 -4.51 0.97 -0.77
CA ALA A 30 -4.15 1.42 -2.11
C ALA A 30 -5.39 1.88 -2.89
N ARG A 31 -6.47 1.07 -2.93
CA ARG A 31 -7.74 1.45 -3.57
C ARG A 31 -8.34 2.74 -3.00
N GLN A 32 -8.37 2.90 -1.67
CA GLN A 32 -8.87 4.13 -1.04
C GLN A 32 -8.02 5.36 -1.40
N ALA A 33 -6.72 5.17 -1.63
CA ALA A 33 -5.82 6.23 -2.08
C ALA A 33 -5.91 6.52 -3.60
N GLY A 34 -6.85 5.90 -4.33
CA GLY A 34 -6.99 6.06 -5.79
C GLY A 34 -6.09 5.14 -6.60
N HIS A 35 -5.31 4.29 -5.94
CA HIS A 35 -4.39 3.32 -6.52
C HIS A 35 -5.08 1.96 -6.71
N ALA A 36 -6.21 1.97 -7.44
CA ALA A 36 -7.06 0.79 -7.60
C ALA A 36 -6.46 -0.30 -8.51
N GLU A 37 -5.52 0.09 -9.36
CA GLU A 37 -4.85 -0.78 -10.34
C GLU A 37 -3.81 -1.71 -9.70
N LEU A 38 -3.43 -1.46 -8.45
CA LEU A 38 -2.39 -2.21 -7.74
C LEU A 38 -2.93 -3.42 -6.97
N ALA A 39 -3.90 -4.10 -7.58
CA ALA A 39 -4.27 -5.42 -7.12
C ALA A 39 -3.07 -6.35 -7.34
N ASP A 40 -2.50 -6.81 -6.23
CA ASP A 40 -1.53 -7.89 -6.14
C ASP A 40 -1.90 -8.98 -7.18
N ARG A 41 -1.13 -9.04 -8.27
CA ARG A 41 -1.22 -10.17 -9.19
C ARG A 41 -0.43 -11.27 -8.51
N ALA A 42 -1.15 -12.08 -7.74
CA ALA A 42 -0.70 -13.28 -7.04
C ALA A 42 0.23 -14.16 -7.89
#